data_AF-A0A953N4M9-F1
#
_entry.id   AF-A0A953N4M9-F1
#
_cell.length_a   1.000
_cell.length_b   1.000
_cell.length_c   1.000
_cell.angle_alpha   90.00
_cell.angle_beta   90.00
_cell.angle_gamma   90.00
#
_symmetry.space_group_name_H-M   'P 1'
#
loop_
_entity.id
_entity.type
_entity.pdbx_description
1 polymer ?
#
loop_
_entity_poly.entity_id
_entity_poly.type
_entity_poly.pdbx_seq_one_letter_code
_entity_poly.pdbx_strand_id
1 'polypeptide(L)'
;MAFVLEEEKKGISLFNILIIALVFGALLISCYYLFFAPVPLIDSAFKTEVQFVSEVSKITFDPSLVTDSEVFISLEEYVKLPELRDPGRSNPFGSF
;
A
#
# COMPACT_ATOMS: atom_id res chain seq x y z
N MET A 1 4.72 79.33 -20.70
CA MET A 1 4.25 78.39 -19.66
C MET A 1 4.85 77.04 -19.98
N ALA A 2 5.58 76.44 -19.04
CA ALA A 2 6.16 75.11 -19.23
C ALA A 2 5.27 74.10 -18.48
N PHE A 3 4.76 73.10 -19.20
CA PHE A 3 4.07 71.96 -18.60
C PHE A 3 5.14 70.95 -18.18
N VAL A 4 5.22 70.70 -16.87
CA VAL A 4 6.03 69.61 -16.32
C VAL A 4 5.13 68.38 -16.29
N LEU A 5 5.40 67.42 -17.19
CA LEU A 5 4.84 66.08 -17.08
C LEU A 5 5.71 65.32 -16.07
N GLU A 6 5.18 65.14 -14.87
CA GLU A 6 5.69 64.12 -13.95
C GLU A 6 5.20 62.77 -14.43
N GLU A 7 6.08 62.01 -15.09
CA GLU A 7 5.84 60.59 -15.33
C GLU A 7 5.74 59.89 -13.98
N GLU A 8 4.56 59.33 -13.66
CA GLU A 8 4.44 58.38 -12.56
C GLU A 8 5.38 57.21 -12.83
N LYS A 9 6.56 57.24 -12.21
CA LYS A 9 7.43 56.07 -12.10
C LYS A 9 6.73 55.07 -11.20
N LYS A 10 5.79 54.31 -11.78
CA LYS A 10 5.23 53.09 -11.21
C LYS A 10 6.30 51.98 -11.27
N GLY A 11 7.45 52.26 -10.69
CA GLY A 11 8.52 51.30 -10.51
C GLY A 11 8.06 50.29 -9.47
N ILE A 12 8.09 49.01 -9.82
CA ILE A 12 7.87 47.96 -8.85
C ILE A 12 8.94 48.15 -7.78
N SER A 13 8.50 48.49 -6.56
CA SER A 13 9.41 48.62 -5.43
C SER A 13 10.14 47.30 -5.23
N LEU A 14 11.46 47.34 -5.08
CA LEU A 14 12.27 46.16 -4.76
C LEU A 14 11.74 45.43 -3.52
N PHE A 15 11.11 46.16 -2.60
CA PHE A 15 10.42 45.62 -1.44
C PHE A 15 9.23 44.71 -1.81
N ASN A 16 8.43 45.11 -2.81
CA ASN A 16 7.31 44.29 -3.29
C ASN A 16 7.80 43.00 -3.95
N ILE A 17 8.92 43.07 -4.69
CA ILE A 17 9.54 41.88 -5.31
C ILE A 17 10.02 40.91 -4.24
N LEU A 18 10.63 41.42 -3.17
CA LEU A 18 11.11 40.60 -2.06
C LEU A 18 9.96 39.88 -1.34
N ILE A 19 8.85 40.58 -1.09
CA ILE A 19 7.66 39.98 -0.49
C ILE A 19 7.09 38.87 -1.38
N ILE A 20 6.96 39.13 -2.68
CA ILE A 20 6.46 38.13 -3.64
C ILE A 20 7.37 36.90 -3.64
N ALA A 21 8.69 37.10 -3.69
CA ALA A 21 9.66 36.01 -3.66
C ALA A 21 9.57 35.19 -2.37
N LEU A 22 9.37 35.83 -1.22
CA LEU A 22 9.21 35.15 0.07
C LEU A 22 7.94 34.29 0.11
N VAL A 23 6.81 34.83 -0.34
CA VAL A 23 5.54 34.10 -0.41
C VAL A 23 5.67 32.91 -1.37
N PHE A 24 6.28 33.12 -2.53
CA PHE A 24 6.46 32.07 -3.53
C PHE A 24 7.39 30.97 -3.01
N GLY A 25 8.48 31.35 -2.32
CA GLY A 25 9.40 30.41 -1.68
C GLY A 25 8.72 29.56 -0.62
N ALA A 26 7.90 30.17 0.25
CA ALA A 26 7.15 29.44 1.27
C ALA A 26 6.17 28.43 0.65
N LEU A 27 5.46 28.80 -0.42
CA LEU A 27 4.55 27.90 -1.13
C LEU A 27 5.30 26.70 -1.74
N LEU A 28 6.44 26.92 -2.38
CA LEU A 28 7.25 25.84 -2.95
C LEU A 28 7.76 24.88 -1.88
N ILE A 29 8.23 25.41 -0.75
CA ILE A 29 8.69 24.59 0.39
C ILE A 29 7.51 23.77 0.94
N SER A 30 6.36 24.39 1.20
CA SER A 30 5.18 23.66 1.70
C SER A 30 4.72 22.58 0.72
N CYS A 31 4.69 22.87 -0.57
CA CYS A 31 4.35 21.90 -1.60
C CYS A 31 5.34 20.73 -1.61
N TYR A 32 6.64 21.03 -1.56
CA TYR A 32 7.68 19.99 -1.48
C TYR A 32 7.51 19.10 -0.25
N TYR A 33 7.29 19.69 0.92
CA TYR A 33 7.11 18.90 2.15
C TYR A 33 5.81 18.09 2.16
N LEU A 34 4.74 18.60 1.56
CA LEU A 34 3.45 17.89 1.52
C LEU A 34 3.49 16.68 0.58
N PHE A 35 4.16 16.80 -0.57
CA PHE A 35 4.16 15.75 -1.59
C PHE A 35 5.40 14.85 -1.58
N PHE A 36 6.56 15.36 -1.17
CA PHE A 36 7.84 14.67 -1.33
C PHE A 36 8.60 14.43 -0.03
N ALA A 37 8.20 15.03 1.09
CA ALA A 37 8.84 14.68 2.36
C ALA A 37 8.45 13.24 2.74
N PRO A 38 9.43 12.38 3.07
CA PRO A 38 9.16 11.03 3.50
C PRO A 38 8.34 11.08 4.79
N VAL A 39 7.10 10.58 4.74
CA VAL A 39 6.24 10.43 5.91
C VAL A 39 6.72 9.19 6.68
N PRO A 40 7.23 9.33 7.93
CA PRO A 40 7.79 8.20 8.67
C PRO A 40 6.73 7.21 9.22
N LEU A 41 5.47 7.28 8.79
CA LEU A 41 4.33 6.68 9.51
C LEU A 41 3.72 5.42 8.87
N ILE A 42 4.28 4.84 7.81
CA ILE A 42 3.70 3.64 7.17
C ILE A 42 4.42 2.34 7.53
N ASP A 43 5.61 2.38 8.12
CA ASP A 43 6.38 1.16 8.40
C ASP A 43 6.06 0.44 9.72
N SER A 44 5.13 0.95 10.55
CA SER A 44 4.83 0.31 11.85
C SER A 44 3.55 -0.55 11.85
N ALA A 45 2.53 -0.20 11.07
CA ALA A 45 1.23 -0.88 11.15
C ALA A 45 1.14 -2.15 10.29
N PHE A 46 1.90 -2.26 9.19
CA PHE A 46 1.84 -3.39 8.26
C PHE A 46 2.86 -4.50 8.56
N LYS A 47 3.72 -4.32 9.57
CA LYS A 47 4.82 -5.26 9.82
C LYS A 47 4.35 -6.63 10.30
N THR A 48 3.33 -6.72 11.15
CA THR A 48 2.97 -8.00 11.78
C THR A 48 2.44 -9.01 10.75
N GLU A 49 1.50 -8.60 9.89
CA GLU A 49 0.89 -9.51 8.91
C GLU A 49 1.88 -9.90 7.80
N VAL A 50 2.65 -8.94 7.29
CA VAL A 50 3.63 -9.19 6.22
C VAL A 50 4.82 -9.99 6.73
N GLN A 51 5.26 -9.77 7.98
CA GLN A 51 6.30 -10.62 8.61
C GLN A 51 5.80 -12.04 8.81
N PHE A 52 4.56 -12.23 9.26
CA PHE A 52 3.99 -13.56 9.44
C PHE A 52 3.90 -14.34 8.13
N VAL A 53 3.41 -13.71 7.05
CA VAL A 53 3.37 -14.33 5.72
C VAL A 53 4.78 -14.66 5.20
N SER A 54 5.75 -13.76 5.41
CA SER A 54 7.15 -14.02 5.06
C SER A 54 7.73 -15.18 5.88
N GLU A 55 7.39 -15.31 7.15
CA GLU A 55 7.88 -16.39 8.02
C GLU A 55 7.30 -17.74 7.61
N VAL A 56 5.99 -17.80 7.33
CA VAL A 56 5.32 -19.01 6.82
C VAL A 56 5.84 -19.40 5.44
N SER A 57 6.12 -18.44 4.55
CA SER A 57 6.64 -18.74 3.21
C SER A 57 8.03 -19.40 3.19
N LYS A 58 8.78 -19.27 4.29
CA LYS A 58 10.12 -19.88 4.45
C LYS A 58 10.06 -21.27 5.05
N ILE A 59 8.88 -21.73 5.48
CA ILE A 59 8.70 -23.08 6.01
C ILE A 59 8.69 -24.05 4.82
N THR A 60 9.77 -24.80 4.68
CA THR A 60 9.80 -25.95 3.78
C THR A 60 9.07 -27.10 4.47
N PHE A 61 7.82 -27.34 4.09
CA PHE A 61 7.03 -28.48 4.59
C PHE A 61 7.28 -29.71 3.72
N ASP A 62 7.85 -30.76 4.31
CA ASP A 62 7.97 -32.07 3.68
C ASP A 62 6.83 -32.97 4.15
N PRO A 63 5.81 -33.23 3.33
CA PRO A 63 4.66 -34.03 3.72
C PRO A 63 5.01 -35.50 3.98
N SER A 64 6.13 -36.00 3.44
CA SER A 64 6.58 -37.38 3.67
C SER A 64 6.84 -37.66 5.16
N LEU A 65 7.26 -36.64 5.93
CA LEU A 65 7.48 -36.74 7.37
C LEU A 65 6.20 -37.10 8.15
N VAL A 66 5.03 -36.78 7.61
CA VAL A 66 3.73 -37.08 8.23
C VAL A 66 3.12 -38.33 7.62
N THR A 67 3.10 -38.42 6.29
CA THR A 67 2.44 -39.54 5.58
C THR A 67 3.16 -40.87 5.78
N ASP A 68 4.48 -40.86 5.94
CA ASP A 68 5.27 -42.08 6.08
C ASP A 68 5.47 -42.47 7.56
N SER A 69 4.87 -41.72 8.49
CA SER A 69 4.96 -42.02 9.91
C SER A 69 4.13 -43.26 10.26
N GLU A 70 4.68 -44.16 11.08
CA GLU A 70 3.96 -45.35 11.56
C GLU A 70 2.63 -45.01 12.25
N VAL A 71 2.58 -43.85 12.91
CA VAL A 71 1.38 -43.33 13.58
C VAL A 71 0.32 -42.94 12.57
N PHE A 72 0.68 -42.25 11.48
CA PHE A 72 -0.28 -41.89 10.43
C PHE A 72 -0.85 -43.13 9.73
N ILE A 73 0.02 -44.09 9.38
CA ILE A 73 -0.37 -45.34 8.71
C ILE A 73 -1.30 -46.17 9.59
N SER A 74 -1.01 -46.29 10.89
CA SER A 74 -1.89 -47.02 11.83
C SER A 74 -3.23 -46.34 12.06
N LEU A 75 -3.29 -45.01 11.94
CA LEU A 75 -4.54 -44.25 12.07
C LEU A 75 -5.38 -44.24 10.79
N GLU A 76 -4.75 -44.37 9.62
CA GLU A 76 -5.43 -44.42 8.32
C GLU A 76 -6.45 -45.56 8.25
N GLU A 77 -6.17 -46.70 8.87
CA GLU A 77 -7.08 -47.86 8.95
C GLU A 77 -8.40 -47.54 9.67
N TYR A 78 -8.40 -46.54 10.56
CA TYR A 78 -9.60 -46.10 11.29
C TYR A 78 -10.37 -44.98 10.59
N VAL A 79 -9.82 -44.42 9.50
CA VAL A 79 -10.48 -43.40 8.70
C VAL A 79 -11.45 -44.07 7.74
N LYS A 80 -12.76 -43.90 7.99
CA LYS A 80 -13.77 -44.28 7.00
C LYS A 80 -13.66 -43.33 5.82
N LEU A 81 -13.52 -43.88 4.60
CA LEU A 81 -13.64 -43.07 3.41
C LEU A 81 -14.99 -42.33 3.44
N PRO A 82 -15.02 -41.04 3.11
CA PRO A 82 -16.28 -40.31 3.00
C PRO A 82 -17.14 -41.02 1.96
N GLU A 83 -18.35 -41.39 2.36
CA GLU A 83 -19.35 -41.86 1.39
C GLU A 83 -19.58 -40.72 0.40
N LEU A 84 -19.37 -41.02 -0.89
CA LEU A 84 -19.77 -40.15 -1.98
C LEU A 84 -21.30 -40.02 -1.95
N ARG A 85 -21.81 -39.07 -1.16
CA ARG A 85 -23.18 -38.59 -1.32
C ARG A 85 -23.23 -37.71 -2.55
N ASP A 86 -24.35 -37.80 -3.25
CA ASP A 86 -24.64 -37.01 -4.45
C ASP A 86 -24.21 -35.55 -4.24
N PRO A 87 -23.31 -34.99 -5.08
CA PRO A 87 -22.78 -33.65 -4.90
C PRO A 87 -23.88 -32.62 -5.19
N GLY A 88 -24.70 -32.34 -4.19
CA GLY A 88 -25.71 -31.28 -4.22
C GLY A 88 -26.83 -31.48 -5.26
N ARG A 89 -27.68 -30.46 -5.39
CA ARG A 89 -28.74 -30.41 -6.41
C ARG A 89 -28.10 -30.37 -7.80
N SER A 90 -28.74 -31.03 -8.75
CA SER A 90 -28.43 -30.88 -10.18
C SER A 90 -28.33 -29.40 -10.55
N ASN A 91 -27.25 -29.04 -11.26
CA ASN A 91 -26.99 -27.66 -11.68
C ASN A 91 -28.15 -27.18 -12.59
N PRO A 92 -28.96 -26.19 -12.17
CA PRO A 92 -30.08 -25.68 -12.97
C PRO A 92 -29.64 -24.85 -14.18
N PHE A 93 -28.32 -24.61 -14.33
CA PHE A 93 -27.71 -23.90 -15.45
C PHE A 93 -26.86 -24.82 -16.34
N GLY A 94 -26.88 -26.13 -16.12
CA GLY A 94 -26.31 -27.09 -17.07
C GLY A 94 -27.15 -27.09 -18.34
N SER A 95 -26.57 -26.68 -19.46
CA SER A 95 -27.22 -26.73 -20.77
C SER A 95 -27.61 -28.17 -21.12
N PHE A 96 -28.85 -28.35 -21.60
CA PHE A 96 -29.34 -29.58 -22.21
C PHE A 96 -28.55 -29.93 -23.48
#